data_AF-A0A3D5NXH9-F1
#
_entry.id   AF-A0A3D5NXH9-F1
#
_cell.length_a   1.000
_cell.length_b   1.000
_cell.length_c   1.000
_cell.angle_alpha   90.00
_cell.angle_beta   90.00
_cell.angle_gamma   90.00
#
_symmetry.space_group_name_H-M   'P 1'
#
loop_
_entity.id
_entity.type
_entity.pdbx_description
1 polymer ?
#
loop_
_entity_poly.entity_id
_entity_poly.type
_entity_poly.pdbx_seq_one_letter_code
_entity_poly.pdbx_strand_id
1 'polypeptide(L)'
;MVLFLGCNRIDNNQIVAQVNNDILTIDVLYALVPDFSQLDSLQKAQYVENWIQETLLKQAAEKILLDRDPLFNQQVETYRRRLLADKMMQKYMNESAVVSEQEIRNYYDAHQESFKRNEDEVFALHVLLPTLDEARELRK
;
A
#
# COMPACT_ATOMS: atom_id res chain seq x y z
N MET A 1 -19.38 -1.39 43.93
CA MET A 1 -18.45 -1.16 42.80
C MET A 1 -18.90 -2.07 41.67
N VAL A 2 -19.70 -1.55 40.74
CA VAL A 2 -20.30 -2.34 39.65
C VAL A 2 -19.31 -2.35 38.48
N LEU A 3 -18.69 -3.52 38.23
CA LEU A 3 -17.87 -3.74 37.03
C LEU A 3 -18.81 -3.99 35.84
N PHE A 4 -18.87 -3.02 34.93
CA PHE A 4 -19.42 -3.23 33.60
C PHE A 4 -18.40 -4.04 32.78
N LEU A 5 -18.61 -5.35 32.70
CA LEU A 5 -18.02 -6.19 31.66
C LEU A 5 -18.79 -5.94 30.37
N GLY A 6 -18.41 -4.89 29.65
CA GLY A 6 -18.85 -4.66 28.28
C GLY A 6 -18.19 -5.66 27.35
N CYS A 7 -18.89 -6.77 27.04
CA CYS A 7 -18.53 -7.61 25.91
C CYS A 7 -18.84 -6.83 24.63
N ASN A 8 -17.81 -6.28 23.98
CA ASN A 8 -17.90 -5.93 22.57
C ASN A 8 -18.16 -7.23 21.81
N ARG A 9 -19.39 -7.42 21.32
CA ARG A 9 -19.73 -8.52 20.42
C ARG A 9 -19.04 -8.22 19.09
N ILE A 10 -17.92 -8.88 18.85
CA ILE A 10 -17.35 -8.97 17.50
C ILE A 10 -18.36 -9.80 16.70
N ASP A 11 -18.95 -9.22 15.66
CA ASP A 11 -19.88 -9.94 14.81
C ASP A 11 -19.12 -11.09 14.12
N ASN A 12 -19.52 -12.32 14.46
CA ASN A 12 -18.86 -13.55 14.02
C ASN A 12 -18.75 -13.68 12.49
N ASN A 13 -19.57 -12.93 11.76
CA ASN A 13 -19.63 -12.90 10.30
C ASN A 13 -18.45 -12.16 9.64
N GLN A 14 -17.52 -11.59 10.42
CA GLN A 14 -16.33 -10.89 9.90
C GLN A 14 -15.02 -11.62 10.20
N ILE A 15 -15.05 -12.70 11.00
CA ILE A 15 -13.85 -13.45 11.37
C ILE A 15 -13.44 -14.36 10.22
N VAL A 16 -12.18 -14.25 9.81
CA VAL A 16 -11.58 -15.03 8.72
C VAL A 16 -10.69 -16.15 9.26
N ALA A 17 -9.97 -15.87 10.36
CA ALA A 17 -9.17 -16.87 11.07
C ALA A 17 -9.02 -16.49 12.55
N GLN A 18 -8.75 -17.48 13.40
CA GLN A 18 -8.46 -17.28 14.82
C GLN A 18 -7.36 -18.25 15.27
N VAL A 19 -6.35 -17.72 15.96
CA VAL A 19 -5.26 -18.50 16.58
C VAL A 19 -5.19 -18.15 18.06
N ASN A 20 -5.71 -19.03 18.91
CA ASN A 20 -5.89 -18.78 20.35
C ASN A 20 -6.70 -17.48 20.58
N ASN A 21 -6.03 -16.43 21.06
CA ASN A 21 -6.65 -15.15 21.39
C ASN A 21 -6.48 -14.10 20.27
N ASP A 22 -5.65 -14.37 19.26
CA ASP A 22 -5.47 -13.48 18.12
C ASP A 22 -6.54 -13.80 17.06
N ILE A 23 -7.21 -12.77 16.54
CA ILE A 23 -8.31 -12.88 15.59
C ILE A 23 -7.97 -12.07 14.33
N LEU A 24 -8.08 -12.69 13.17
CA LEU A 24 -8.01 -12.04 11.86
C LEU A 24 -9.43 -11.81 11.35
N THR A 25 -9.74 -10.55 11.09
CA THR A 25 -11.01 -10.14 10.52
C THR A 25 -10.86 -9.66 9.08
N ILE A 26 -11.96 -9.69 8.34
CA ILE A 26 -11.97 -9.34 6.91
C ILE A 26 -11.63 -7.87 6.66
N ASP A 27 -12.02 -6.96 7.56
CA ASP A 27 -11.70 -5.53 7.51
C ASP A 27 -10.21 -5.26 7.65
N VAL A 28 -9.51 -6.03 8.48
CA VAL A 28 -8.04 -5.95 8.60
C VAL A 28 -7.37 -6.31 7.29
N LEU A 29 -7.85 -7.35 6.60
CA LEU A 29 -7.33 -7.73 5.27
C LEU A 29 -7.56 -6.64 4.22
N TYR A 30 -8.75 -6.03 4.19
CA TYR A 30 -9.02 -4.91 3.29
C TYR A 30 -8.17 -3.66 3.59
N ALA A 31 -7.83 -3.43 4.86
CA ALA A 31 -7.03 -2.28 5.25
C ALA A 31 -5.53 -2.46 4.99
N LEU A 32 -5.01 -3.69 5.12
CA LEU A 32 -3.58 -3.98 5.06
C LEU A 32 -3.11 -4.49 3.69
N VAL A 33 -3.98 -5.11 2.90
CA VAL A 33 -3.63 -5.68 1.61
C VAL A 33 -4.21 -4.80 0.49
N PRO A 34 -3.36 -4.12 -0.30
CA PRO A 34 -3.82 -3.36 -1.47
C PRO A 34 -4.63 -4.22 -2.42
N ASP A 35 -5.75 -3.69 -2.91
CA ASP A 35 -6.65 -4.35 -3.86
C ASP A 35 -7.10 -5.76 -3.46
N PHE A 36 -7.21 -6.04 -2.15
CA PHE A 36 -7.60 -7.34 -1.61
C PHE A 36 -8.87 -7.92 -2.26
N SER A 37 -9.85 -7.08 -2.59
CA SER A 37 -11.09 -7.51 -3.26
C SER A 37 -10.83 -8.22 -4.60
N GLN A 38 -9.82 -7.78 -5.34
CA GLN A 38 -9.51 -8.23 -6.70
C GLN A 38 -8.70 -9.53 -6.75
N LEU A 39 -8.19 -9.98 -5.61
CA LEU A 39 -7.41 -11.21 -5.53
C LEU A 39 -8.29 -12.44 -5.73
N ASP A 40 -7.71 -13.48 -6.33
CA ASP A 40 -8.35 -14.78 -6.45
C ASP A 40 -8.42 -15.52 -5.11
N SER A 41 -9.18 -16.61 -5.06
CA SER A 41 -9.38 -17.39 -3.83
C SER A 41 -8.09 -18.00 -3.29
N LEU A 42 -7.15 -18.37 -4.16
CA LEU A 42 -5.88 -18.97 -3.74
C LEU A 42 -4.98 -17.91 -3.09
N GLN A 43 -4.86 -16.75 -3.70
CA GLN A 43 -4.12 -15.60 -3.17
C GLN A 43 -4.70 -15.15 -1.82
N LYS A 44 -6.03 -15.05 -1.70
CA LYS A 44 -6.70 -14.73 -0.43
C LYS A 44 -6.38 -15.77 0.64
N ALA A 45 -6.43 -17.07 0.31
CA ALA A 45 -6.08 -18.14 1.23
C ALA A 45 -4.61 -18.05 1.69
N GLN A 46 -3.68 -17.68 0.80
CA GLN A 46 -2.26 -17.49 1.14
C GLN A 46 -2.06 -16.37 2.17
N TYR A 47 -2.78 -15.25 2.07
CA TYR A 47 -2.70 -14.19 3.08
C TYR A 47 -3.16 -14.67 4.47
N VAL A 48 -4.24 -15.43 4.51
CA VAL A 48 -4.76 -16.00 5.77
C VAL A 48 -3.77 -17.01 6.35
N GLU A 49 -3.23 -17.90 5.52
CA GLU A 49 -2.23 -18.90 5.94
C GLU A 49 -0.96 -18.24 6.47
N ASN A 50 -0.43 -17.24 5.76
CA ASN A 50 0.74 -16.48 6.21
C ASN A 50 0.47 -15.80 7.55
N TRP A 51 -0.70 -15.18 7.73
CA TRP A 51 -1.09 -14.56 8.99
C TRP A 51 -1.16 -15.58 10.14
N ILE A 52 -1.67 -16.78 9.89
CA ILE A 52 -1.71 -17.88 10.88
C ILE A 52 -0.28 -18.27 11.28
N GLN A 53 0.60 -18.48 10.30
CA GLN A 53 1.99 -18.89 10.54
C GLN A 53 2.77 -17.81 11.31
N GLU A 54 2.66 -16.55 10.91
CA GLU A 54 3.26 -15.41 11.61
C GLU A 54 2.77 -15.30 13.05
N THR A 55 1.47 -15.50 13.28
CA THR A 55 0.86 -15.43 14.62
C THR A 55 1.39 -16.55 15.52
N LEU A 56 1.50 -17.78 15.00
CA LEU A 56 2.07 -18.89 15.76
C LEU A 56 3.54 -18.64 16.12
N LEU A 57 4.33 -18.12 15.17
CA LEU A 57 5.73 -17.77 15.41
C LEU A 57 5.89 -16.63 16.42
N LYS A 58 5.07 -15.59 16.31
CA LYS A 58 4.99 -14.50 17.31
C LYS A 58 4.72 -15.06 18.71
N GLN A 59 3.68 -15.88 18.86
CA GLN A 59 3.34 -16.47 20.16
C GLN A 59 4.46 -17.37 20.70
N ALA A 60 5.18 -18.09 19.83
CA ALA A 60 6.35 -18.87 20.24
C ALA A 60 7.51 -17.98 20.70
N ALA A 61 7.78 -16.87 20.00
CA ALA A 61 8.81 -15.89 20.35
C ALA A 61 8.52 -15.21 21.70
N GLU A 62 7.26 -14.84 21.96
CA GLU A 62 6.83 -14.24 23.23
C GLU A 62 7.03 -15.21 24.42
N LYS A 63 6.80 -16.52 24.22
CA LYS A 63 7.03 -17.53 25.27
C LYS A 63 8.49 -17.62 25.71
N ILE A 64 9.43 -17.33 24.81
CA ILE A 64 10.87 -17.30 25.12
C ILE A 64 11.40 -15.87 25.34
N LEU A 65 10.51 -14.89 25.50
CA LEU A 65 10.80 -13.50 25.84
C LEU A 65 11.69 -12.76 24.82
N LEU A 66 11.65 -13.15 23.53
CA LEU A 66 12.39 -12.45 22.48
C LEU A 66 11.91 -11.01 22.28
N ASP A 67 10.64 -10.73 22.58
CA ASP A 67 10.04 -9.40 22.59
C ASP A 67 10.64 -8.48 23.68
N ARG A 68 11.36 -9.05 24.65
CA ARG A 68 12.03 -8.29 25.72
C ARG A 68 13.51 -8.05 25.46
N ASP A 69 14.04 -8.51 24.32
CA ASP A 69 15.42 -8.22 23.92
C ASP A 69 15.60 -6.69 23.69
N PRO A 70 16.59 -6.05 24.35
CA PRO A 70 16.86 -4.63 24.15
C PRO A 70 17.14 -4.23 22.69
N LEU A 71 17.84 -5.08 21.93
CA LEU A 71 18.14 -4.84 20.53
C LEU A 71 16.88 -4.94 19.66
N PHE A 72 16.01 -5.92 19.93
CA PHE A 72 14.70 -6.00 19.25
C PHE A 72 13.88 -4.74 19.52
N ASN A 73 13.78 -4.31 20.77
CA ASN A 73 13.05 -3.09 21.13
C ASN A 73 13.63 -1.84 20.45
N GLN A 74 14.96 -1.73 20.35
CA GLN A 74 15.59 -0.63 19.61
C GLN A 74 15.26 -0.66 18.10
N GLN A 75 15.17 -1.85 17.50
CA GLN A 75 14.76 -2.02 16.11
C GLN A 75 13.30 -1.59 15.91
N VAL A 76 12.40 -2.01 16.81
CA VAL A 76 10.98 -1.61 16.80
C VAL A 76 10.84 -0.09 16.86
N GLU A 77 11.54 0.58 17.79
CA GLU A 77 11.48 2.04 17.91
C GLU A 77 12.08 2.76 16.69
N THR A 78 13.12 2.20 16.09
CA THR A 78 13.69 2.75 14.86
C THR A 78 12.70 2.64 13.70
N TYR A 79 12.02 1.51 13.55
CA TYR A 79 10.99 1.30 12.54
C TYR A 79 9.79 2.22 12.76
N ARG A 80 9.32 2.34 14.01
CA ARG A 80 8.24 3.24 14.41
C ARG A 80 8.53 4.69 14.01
N ARG A 81 9.74 5.19 14.32
CA ARG A 81 10.16 6.55 13.95
C ARG A 81 10.10 6.78 12.45
N ARG A 82 10.60 5.83 11.64
CA ARG A 82 10.58 5.92 10.17
C ARG A 82 9.15 5.93 9.64
N LEU A 83 8.33 4.98 10.09
CA LEU A 83 6.94 4.87 9.64
C LEU A 83 6.14 6.14 9.96
N LEU A 84 6.36 6.77 11.12
CA LEU A 84 5.72 8.03 11.48
C LEU A 84 6.17 9.19 10.58
N ALA A 85 7.46 9.28 10.27
CA ALA A 85 7.98 10.29 9.35
C ALA A 85 7.37 10.14 7.95
N ASP A 86 7.32 8.91 7.43
CA ASP A 86 6.74 8.61 6.11
C ASP A 86 5.25 8.95 6.07
N LYS A 87 4.49 8.57 7.12
CA LYS A 87 3.07 8.93 7.22
C LYS A 87 2.83 10.44 7.26
N MET A 88 3.68 11.19 7.97
CA MET A 88 3.57 12.65 8.02
C MET A 88 3.87 13.27 6.65
N MET A 89 4.89 12.78 5.95
CA MET A 89 5.21 13.23 4.59
C MET A 89 4.06 12.98 3.63
N GLN A 90 3.50 11.77 3.62
CA GLN A 90 2.34 11.42 2.78
C GLN A 90 1.14 12.33 3.08
N LYS A 91 0.86 12.58 4.37
CA LYS A 91 -0.21 13.49 4.77
C LYS A 91 0.01 14.90 4.20
N TYR A 92 1.21 15.44 4.38
CA TYR A 92 1.56 16.77 3.88
C TYR A 92 1.46 16.87 2.35
N MET A 93 1.93 15.86 1.63
CA MET A 93 1.85 15.80 0.16
C MET A 93 0.39 15.76 -0.32
N ASN A 94 -0.46 14.95 0.31
CA ASN A 94 -1.86 14.84 -0.07
C ASN A 94 -2.67 16.12 0.22
N GLU A 95 -2.32 16.85 1.29
CA GLU A 95 -2.96 18.12 1.65
C GLU A 95 -2.46 19.30 0.79
N SER A 96 -1.21 19.24 0.31
CA SER A 96 -0.57 20.32 -0.47
C SER A 96 -0.67 20.13 -1.99
N ALA A 97 -1.40 19.12 -2.47
CA ALA A 97 -1.37 18.67 -3.86
C ALA A 97 -2.11 19.56 -4.88
N VAL A 98 -2.69 20.70 -4.46
CA VAL A 98 -3.39 21.59 -5.38
C VAL A 98 -2.38 22.54 -6.03
N VAL A 99 -1.77 22.09 -7.13
CA VAL A 99 -0.96 22.95 -8.01
C VAL A 99 -1.88 23.59 -9.04
N SER A 100 -1.91 24.92 -9.10
CA SER A 100 -2.71 25.66 -10.05
C SER A 100 -2.05 25.72 -11.44
N GLU A 101 -2.88 25.87 -12.47
CA GLU A 101 -2.43 26.13 -13.85
C GLU A 101 -1.47 27.33 -13.97
N GLN A 102 -1.65 28.34 -13.12
CA GLN A 102 -0.76 29.50 -13.09
C GLN A 102 0.60 29.16 -12.50
N GLU A 103 0.65 28.37 -11.42
CA GLU A 103 1.92 27.89 -10.86
C GLU A 103 2.67 26.99 -11.83
N ILE A 104 1.95 26.13 -12.57
CA ILE A 104 2.55 25.32 -13.65
C ILE A 104 3.19 26.21 -14.70
N ARG A 105 2.46 27.21 -15.22
CA ARG A 105 2.99 28.15 -16.22
C ARG A 105 4.18 28.95 -15.69
N ASN A 106 4.07 29.51 -14.49
CA ASN A 106 5.16 30.27 -13.86
C ASN A 106 6.42 29.41 -13.68
N TYR A 107 6.27 28.15 -13.27
CA TYR A 107 7.39 27.23 -13.12
C TYR A 107 8.04 26.91 -14.46
N TYR A 108 7.24 26.61 -15.49
CA TYR A 108 7.75 26.38 -16.85
C TYR A 108 8.54 27.58 -17.36
N ASP A 109 7.96 28.78 -17.26
CA ASP A 109 8.59 30.02 -17.74
C ASP A 109 9.89 30.34 -17.00
N ALA A 110 9.95 30.05 -15.69
CA ALA A 110 11.17 30.23 -14.90
C ALA A 110 12.26 29.17 -15.18
N HIS A 111 11.91 28.00 -15.73
CA HIS A 111 12.82 26.87 -15.91
C HIS A 111 12.86 26.34 -17.35
N GLN A 112 12.56 27.18 -18.36
CA GLN A 112 12.44 26.76 -19.77
C GLN A 112 13.66 25.97 -20.28
N GLU A 113 14.87 26.31 -19.83
CA GLU A 113 16.11 25.59 -20.19
C GLU A 113 16.08 24.11 -19.79
N SER A 114 15.41 23.75 -18.68
CA SER A 114 15.27 22.36 -18.23
C SER A 114 14.30 21.53 -19.09
N PHE A 115 13.51 22.20 -19.92
CA PHE A 115 12.55 21.59 -20.84
C PHE A 115 13.01 21.63 -22.30
N LYS A 116 14.18 22.20 -22.57
CA LYS A 116 14.80 22.13 -23.90
C LYS A 116 15.36 20.73 -24.12
N ARG A 117 15.00 20.15 -25.27
CA ARG A 117 15.58 18.89 -25.72
C ARG A 117 16.96 19.17 -26.32
N ASN A 118 17.92 18.30 -26.03
CA ASN A 118 19.28 18.43 -26.58
C ASN A 118 19.35 18.03 -28.06
N GLU A 119 18.36 17.27 -28.54
CA GLU A 119 18.22 16.84 -29.91
C GLU A 119 16.78 17.07 -30.37
N ASP A 120 16.61 17.48 -31.62
CA ASP A 120 15.29 17.52 -32.25
C ASP A 120 14.78 16.08 -32.43
N GLU A 121 13.64 15.75 -31.84
CA GLU A 121 13.16 14.37 -31.83
C GLU A 121 12.36 14.00 -33.08
N VAL A 122 12.87 12.94 -33.72
CA VAL A 122 12.28 11.90 -34.59
C VAL A 122 11.66 12.27 -35.94
N PHE A 123 12.23 11.66 -37.00
CA PHE A 123 11.50 11.36 -38.23
C PHE A 123 10.53 10.20 -37.98
N ALA A 124 9.24 10.51 -37.88
CA ALA A 124 8.17 9.51 -37.80
C ALA A 124 7.53 9.29 -39.19
N LEU A 125 7.48 8.03 -39.62
CA LEU A 125 6.66 7.61 -40.75
C LEU A 125 5.30 7.16 -40.20
N HIS A 126 4.23 7.84 -40.62
CA HIS A 126 2.87 7.43 -40.32
C HIS A 126 2.15 6.96 -41.59
N VAL A 127 1.30 5.94 -41.46
CA VAL A 127 0.41 5.48 -42.52
C VAL A 127 -1.01 5.68 -42.02
N LEU A 128 -1.81 6.44 -42.76
CA LEU A 128 -3.20 6.70 -42.43
C LEU A 128 -4.09 5.68 -43.14
N LEU A 129 -4.94 5.00 -42.38
CA LEU A 129 -5.89 4.01 -42.91
C LEU A 129 -7.31 4.31 -42.42
N PRO A 130 -8.35 3.91 -43.18
CA PRO A 130 -9.74 4.18 -42.83
C PRO A 130 -10.20 3.55 -41.52
N THR A 131 -9.65 2.39 -41.14
CA THR A 131 -10.10 1.65 -39.96
C THR A 131 -8.97 1.23 -39.04
N LEU A 132 -9.31 1.04 -37.75
CA LEU A 132 -8.40 0.58 -36.73
C LEU A 132 -7.95 -0.87 -36.96
N ASP A 133 -8.82 -1.71 -37.52
CA ASP A 133 -8.52 -3.11 -37.79
C ASP A 133 -7.47 -3.23 -38.92
N GLU A 134 -7.60 -2.46 -39.99
CA GLU A 134 -6.59 -2.37 -41.07
C GLU A 134 -5.24 -1.83 -40.54
N ALA A 135 -5.26 -0.84 -39.66
CA ALA A 135 -4.04 -0.30 -39.05
C ALA A 135 -3.32 -1.32 -38.15
N ARG A 136 -4.06 -2.25 -37.53
CA ARG A 136 -3.48 -3.30 -36.67
C ARG A 136 -2.86 -4.44 -37.48
N GLU A 137 -3.44 -4.80 -38.62
CA GLU A 137 -2.89 -5.84 -39.50
C GLU A 137 -1.50 -5.45 -40.05
N LEU A 138 -1.26 -4.17 -40.27
CA LEU A 138 -0.01 -3.63 -40.81
C LEU A 138 1.15 -3.63 -39.78
N ARG A 139 0.87 -3.89 -38.50
CA ARG A 139 1.84 -3.85 -37.38
C ARG A 139 2.65 -5.14 -37.22
N LYS A 140 3.10 -5.77 -38.31
CA LYS A 140 3.96 -6.98 -38.30
C LYS A 140 5.32 -6.71 -38.91
#